data_AF-A0A1F4DJH8-F1
#
_entry.id   AF-A0A1F4DJH8-F1
#
_cell.length_a   1.000
_cell.length_b   1.000
_cell.length_c   1.000
_cell.angle_alpha   90.00
_cell.angle_beta   90.00
_cell.angle_gamma   90.00
#
_symmetry.space_group_name_H-M   'P 1'
#
loop_
_entity.id
_entity.type
_entity.pdbx_description
1 polymer ?
#
loop_
_entity_poly.entity_id
_entity_poly.type
_entity_poly.pdbx_seq_one_letter_code
_entity_poly.pdbx_strand_id
1 'polypeptide(L)' 'MMTSFEVIQMRDVLNARVGHVVATLKRAQRQHALVVEPNEGDSCQAVRGLFSASQIAWQLGVQVHVGDVAALSLKSRRC' A
#
# COMPACT_ATOMS: atom_id res chain seq x y z
N MET A 1 -15.83 6.35 2.44
CA MET A 1 -15.21 5.70 1.28
C MET A 1 -14.48 4.47 1.78
N MET A 2 -15.02 3.27 1.52
CA MET A 2 -14.52 2.01 2.07
C MET A 2 -13.16 1.66 1.44
N THR A 3 -12.07 1.94 2.15
CA THR A 3 -10.71 1.64 1.69
C THR A 3 -10.42 0.15 1.84
N SER A 4 -10.85 -0.66 0.88
CA SER A 4 -10.45 -2.06 0.80
C SER A 4 -8.98 -2.16 0.37
N PHE A 5 -8.25 -3.09 0.99
CA PHE A 5 -6.85 -3.38 0.70
C PHE A 5 -6.72 -4.58 -0.25
N GLU A 6 -5.66 -4.58 -1.04
CA GLU A 6 -5.20 -5.75 -1.78
C GLU A 6 -4.37 -6.66 -0.85
N VAL A 7 -4.28 -7.96 -1.12
CA VAL A 7 -3.44 -8.88 -0.33
C VAL A 7 -2.37 -9.50 -1.22
N ILE A 8 -1.11 -9.35 -0.85
CA ILE A 8 0.05 -9.87 -1.58
C ILE A 8 0.79 -10.87 -0.69
N GLN A 9 1.18 -12.02 -1.24
CA GLN A 9 1.96 -13.01 -0.50
C GLN A 9 3.42 -12.55 -0.36
N MET A 10 4.02 -12.76 0.81
CA MET A 10 5.39 -12.37 1.10
C MET A 10 6.39 -12.96 0.09
N ARG A 11 6.17 -14.20 -0.36
CA ARG A 11 6.97 -14.85 -1.41
C ARG A 11 7.03 -14.06 -2.73
N ASP A 12 5.93 -13.38 -3.08
CA ASP A 12 5.84 -12.58 -4.30
C ASP A 12 6.57 -11.24 -4.11
N VAL A 13 6.53 -10.69 -2.89
CA VAL A 13 7.24 -9.46 -2.51
C VAL A 13 8.75 -9.66 -2.53
N LEU A 14 9.26 -10.81 -2.07
CA LEU A 14 10.70 -11.11 -2.03
C LEU A 14 11.38 -11.03 -3.40
N ASN A 15 10.64 -11.30 -4.48
CA ASN A 15 11.14 -11.26 -5.85
C ASN A 15 10.65 -10.02 -6.64
N ALA A 16 9.80 -9.19 -6.02
CA ALA A 16 9.21 -8.04 -6.67
C ALA A 16 10.14 -6.82 -6.66
N ARG A 17 10.09 -6.03 -7.73
CA ARG A 17 10.59 -4.66 -7.75
C ARG A 17 9.46 -3.71 -7.40
N VAL A 18 9.79 -2.48 -6.97
CA VAL A 18 8.80 -1.44 -6.66
C VAL A 18 7.81 -1.22 -7.81
N GLY A 19 8.27 -1.28 -9.06
CA GLY A 19 7.41 -1.18 -10.24
C GLY A 19 6.34 -2.28 -10.34
N HIS A 20 6.66 -3.51 -9.87
CA HIS A 20 5.68 -4.60 -9.80
C HIS A 20 4.60 -4.30 -8.77
N VAL A 21 4.97 -3.83 -7.57
CA VAL A 21 4.02 -3.47 -6.51
C VAL A 21 3.07 -2.35 -6.97
N VAL A 22 3.62 -1.31 -7.62
CA VAL A 22 2.81 -0.22 -8.19
C VAL A 22 1.87 -0.74 -9.28
N ALA A 23 2.34 -1.64 -10.14
CA ALA A 23 1.51 -2.22 -11.19
C ALA A 23 0.37 -3.08 -10.59
N THR A 24 0.62 -3.81 -9.51
CA THR A 24 -0.41 -4.56 -8.78
C THR A 24 -1.47 -3.63 -8.19
N LEU A 25 -1.06 -2.58 -7.48
CA LEU A 25 -1.98 -1.59 -6.91
C LEU A 25 -2.85 -0.91 -7.98
N LYS A 26 -2.25 -0.55 -9.12
CA LYS A 26 -2.97 0.01 -10.28
C LYS A 26 -3.99 -0.97 -10.86
N ARG A 27 -3.61 -2.23 -11.04
CA ARG A 27 -4.51 -3.28 -11.57
C ARG A 27 -5.66 -3.59 -10.62
N ALA A 28 -5.38 -3.66 -9.32
CA ALA A 28 -6.38 -3.87 -8.28
C ALA A 28 -7.28 -2.64 -8.05
N GLN A 29 -6.94 -1.48 -8.64
CA GLN A 29 -7.55 -0.19 -8.36
C GLN A 29 -7.61 0.12 -6.85
N ARG A 30 -6.58 -0.29 -6.10
CA ARG A 30 -6.48 -0.10 -4.65
C ARG A 30 -5.32 0.82 -4.30
N GLN A 31 -5.51 1.57 -3.21
CA GLN A 31 -4.49 2.48 -2.66
C GLN A 31 -3.51 1.76 -1.73
N HIS A 32 -3.93 0.63 -1.17
CA HIS A 32 -3.23 -0.10 -0.12
C HIS A 32 -3.15 -1.58 -0.43
N ALA A 33 -2.02 -2.21 -0.11
CA ALA A 33 -1.85 -3.66 -0.16
C ALA A 33 -1.22 -4.18 1.14
N LEU A 34 -1.84 -5.16 1.78
CA LEU A 34 -1.27 -5.91 2.90
C LEU A 34 -0.38 -7.03 2.38
N VAL A 35 0.78 -7.18 3.00
CA VAL A 35 1.68 -8.29 2.75
C VAL A 35 1.44 -9.34 3.82
N VAL A 36 1.11 -10.55 3.40
CA VAL A 36 0.84 -11.67 4.30
C VAL A 36 1.79 -12.82 4.05
N GLU A 37 2.08 -13.58 5.08
CA GLU A 37 2.85 -14.82 4.98
C GLU A 37 2.13 -15.92 5.77
N PRO A 38 2.09 -17.17 5.26
CA PRO A 38 1.63 -18.29 6.05
C PRO A 38 2.48 -18.44 7.31
N ASN A 39 1.83 -18.62 8.47
CA ASN A 39 2.56 -19.00 9.67
C ASN A 39 2.83 -20.51 9.62
N GLU A 40 4.10 -20.94 9.65
CA GLU A 40 4.43 -22.36 9.64
C GLU A 40 3.92 -23.03 10.92
N GLY A 41 2.88 -23.86 10.78
CA GLY A 41 2.24 -24.57 11.90
C GLY A 41 0.81 -24.11 12.23
N ASP A 42 0.29 -23.07 11.58
CA ASP A 42 -1.07 -22.59 11.82
C ASP A 42 -1.83 -22.30 10.52
N SER A 43 -3.17 -22.36 10.56
CA SER A 43 -4.00 -21.96 9.40
C SER A 43 -4.12 -20.44 9.25
N CYS A 44 -3.43 -19.69 10.11
CA CYS A 44 -3.48 -18.24 10.16
C CYS A 44 -2.41 -17.59 9.27
N GLN A 45 -2.78 -16.51 8.61
CA GLN A 45 -1.85 -15.67 7.85
C GLN A 45 -1.32 -14.55 8.75
N ALA A 46 0.01 -14.41 8.82
CA ALA A 46 0.66 -13.32 9.52
C ALA A 46 0.84 -12.13 8.59
N VAL A 47 0.42 -10.93 9.02
CA VAL A 47 0.69 -9.69 8.30
C VAL A 47 2.16 -9.31 8.50
N ARG A 48 2.92 -9.24 7.40
CA ARG A 48 4.34 -8.85 7.40
C ARG A 48 4.56 -7.37 7.12
N GLY A 49 3.60 -6.70 6.47
CA GLY A 49 3.73 -5.28 6.16
C GLY A 49 2.57 -4.70 5.33
N LEU A 50 2.70 -3.42 4.99
CA LEU A 50 1.73 -2.67 4.19
C LEU A 50 2.45 -1.85 3.12
N PHE A 51 1.97 -1.91 1.88
CA PHE A 51 2.33 -0.98 0.81
C PHE A 51 1.23 0.05 0.61
N SER A 52 1.63 1.31 0.50
CA SER A 52 0.76 2.44 0.17
C SER A 52 1.21 3.08 -1.13
N ALA A 53 0.30 3.22 -2.09
CA ALA A 53 0.59 3.87 -3.37
C ALA A 53 1.15 5.29 -3.18
N SER A 54 0.55 6.05 -2.26
CA SER A 54 1.02 7.40 -1.91
C SER A 54 2.42 7.36 -1.30
N GLN A 55 2.69 6.44 -0.37
CA GLN A 55 4.02 6.35 0.24
C GLN A 55 5.10 5.98 -0.78
N ILE A 56 4.80 5.04 -1.67
CA ILE A 56 5.72 4.64 -2.75
C ILE A 56 5.98 5.81 -3.70
N ALA A 57 4.94 6.56 -4.10
CA ALA A 57 5.08 7.72 -4.97
C ALA A 57 6.04 8.76 -4.38
N TRP A 58 5.83 9.10 -3.10
CA TRP A 58 6.67 10.07 -2.40
C TRP A 58 8.12 9.61 -2.30
N GLN A 59 8.36 8.33 -1.99
CA GLN A 59 9.70 7.75 -1.91
C GLN A 59 10.42 7.72 -3.27
N LEU A 60 9.68 7.61 -4.37
CA LEU A 60 10.25 7.62 -5.73
C LEU A 60 10.54 9.04 -6.24
N GLY A 61 10.24 10.09 -5.46
CA GLY A 61 10.36 11.48 -5.92
C GLY A 61 9.39 11.84 -7.05
N VAL A 62 8.47 10.93 -7.38
CA VAL A 62 7.40 11.16 -8.34
C VAL A 62 6.19 11.60 -7.53
N GLN A 63 5.87 12.90 -7.57
CA GLN A 63 4.61 13.40 -7.02
C GLN A 63 3.45 12.75 -7.78
N VAL A 64 3.01 11.58 -7.34
CA VAL A 64 1.73 11.01 -7.77
C VAL A 64 0.68 11.77 -6.97
N HIS A 65 0.23 12.88 -7.53
CA HIS A 65 -1.03 13.49 -7.13
C HIS A 65 -2.14 12.48 -7.44
N VAL A 66 -2.48 11.66 -6.45
CA VAL A 66 -3.78 10.98 -6.44
C VAL A 66 -4.80 12.09 -6.25
N GLY A 67 -5.38 12.53 -7.36
CA GLY A 67 -6.41 13.56 -7.39
C GLY A 67 -7.55 13.24 -6.44
N ASP A 68 -7.89 14.23 -5.63
CA ASP A 68 -9.17 14.45 -4.95
C ASP A 68 -9.68 13.39 -3.98
N VAL A 69 -8.99 13.25 -2.84
CA VAL A 69 -9.69 12.90 -1.60
C VAL A 69 -9.68 14.08 -0.64
N ALA A 70 -10.77 14.84 -0.75
CA ALA A 70 -11.35 15.71 0.27
C ALA A 70 -10.48 16.84 0.83
N ALA A 71 -10.69 18.02 0.24
CA ALA A 71 -10.61 19.27 0.98
C ALA A 71 -11.40 19.17 2.30
N LEU A 72 -10.89 19.89 3.32
CA LEU A 72 -11.48 20.21 4.63
C LEU A 72 -11.16 19.26 5.80
N SER A 73 -10.00 19.50 6.43
CA SER A 73 -9.92 19.97 7.84
C SER A 73 -8.44 20.31 8.15
N LEU A 74 -7.99 21.56 8.11
CA LEU A 74 -7.93 22.48 9.26
C LEU A 74 -7.52 21.74 10.56
N LYS A 75 -6.46 22.08 11.30
CA LYS A 75 -5.75 23.35 11.48
C LYS A 75 -4.58 23.05 12.43
N SER A 76 -3.45 23.75 12.28
CA SER A 76 -2.54 24.13 13.39
C SER A 76 -1.80 22.97 14.11
N ARG A 77 -0.47 22.97 14.25
CA ARG A 77 0.36 24.07 14.75
C ARG A 77 1.79 23.91 14.23
N ARG A 78 2.35 25.04 13.79
CA ARG A 78 3.79 25.31 13.85
C ARG A 78 4.19 25.43 15.32
N CYS A 79 5.26 24.75 15.70
CA CYS A 79 6.47 25.26 16.37
C CYS A 79 7.35 24.06 16.69
#